data_AF-A0AAW9EDA7-F1
#
_entry.id   AF-A0AAW9EDA7-F1
#
_cell.length_a   1.000
_cell.length_b   1.000
_cell.length_c   1.000
_cell.angle_alpha   90.00
_cell.angle_beta   90.00
_cell.angle_gamma   90.00
#
_symmetry.space_group_name_H-M   'P 1'
#
loop_
_entity.id
_entity.type
_entity.pdbx_description
1 polymer ?
#
loop_
_entity_poly.entity_id
_entity_poly.type
_entity_poly.pdbx_seq_one_letter_code
_entity_poly.pdbx_strand_id
1 'polypeptide(L)'
;MCIISLLATLPLAVHASPQPLEQIKLSESQLSGRVGMIEMDLASGRTLTAWRADERFPMMSTFKVVLCGAVLARVDAGDEQLERKIH
;
A
#
# COMPACT_ATOMS: atom_id res chain seq x y z
N MET A 1 -40.50 1.77 37.35
CA MET A 1 -40.02 0.93 36.23
C MET A 1 -40.44 1.54 34.89
N CYS A 2 -39.65 2.43 34.27
CA CYS A 2 -39.76 2.68 32.80
C CYS A 2 -38.77 3.69 32.16
N ILE A 3 -37.72 4.20 32.82
CA ILE A 3 -36.91 5.28 32.22
C ILE A 3 -35.44 4.91 31.94
N ILE A 4 -34.95 3.77 32.45
CA ILE A 4 -33.53 3.41 32.32
C ILE A 4 -33.21 2.63 31.02
N SER A 5 -34.21 2.15 30.27
CA SER A 5 -33.99 1.26 29.12
C SER A 5 -33.88 1.96 27.75
N LEU A 6 -33.93 3.30 27.64
CA LEU A 6 -34.06 3.98 26.33
C LEU A 6 -32.77 4.63 25.78
N LEU A 7 -31.63 4.51 26.46
CA LEU A 7 -30.36 5.12 25.99
C LEU A 7 -29.34 4.15 25.39
N ALA A 8 -29.65 2.86 25.26
CA ALA A 8 -28.67 1.86 24.79
C ALA A 8 -28.60 1.66 23.27
N THR A 9 -29.35 2.45 22.47
CA THR A 9 -29.40 2.30 21.00
C THR A 9 -29.05 3.58 20.27
N LEU A 10 -28.09 4.38 20.75
CA LEU A 10 -27.39 5.28 19.84
C LEU A 10 -26.48 4.42 18.96
N PRO A 11 -26.66 4.38 17.63
CA PRO A 11 -25.65 3.81 16.77
C PRO A 11 -24.38 4.60 17.01
N LEU A 12 -23.32 3.95 17.52
CA LEU A 12 -22.00 4.52 17.41
C LEU A 12 -21.79 4.75 15.91
N ALA A 13 -21.61 6.01 15.53
CA ALA A 13 -21.09 6.34 14.22
C ALA A 13 -19.70 5.71 14.15
N VAL A 14 -19.63 4.47 13.64
CA VAL A 14 -18.40 3.91 13.11
C VAL A 14 -17.95 4.94 12.11
N HIS A 15 -16.84 5.63 12.41
CA HIS A 15 -16.18 6.47 11.44
C HIS A 15 -15.71 5.53 10.34
N ALA A 16 -16.55 5.38 9.31
CA ALA A 16 -16.10 4.79 8.07
C ALA A 16 -14.95 5.68 7.60
N SER A 17 -13.75 5.12 7.52
CA SER A 17 -12.65 5.80 6.87
C SER A 17 -13.15 6.24 5.49
N PRO A 18 -12.78 7.45 5.02
CA PRO A 18 -13.14 7.88 3.68
C PRO A 18 -12.76 6.77 2.69
N GLN A 19 -13.66 6.51 1.74
CA GLN A 19 -13.40 5.53 0.68
C GLN A 19 -12.01 5.81 0.10
N PRO A 20 -11.15 4.80 -0.12
CA PRO A 20 -9.73 5.01 -0.43
C PRO A 20 -9.46 6.04 -1.53
N LEU A 21 -10.33 6.13 -2.54
CA LEU A 21 -10.25 7.12 -3.62
C LEU A 21 -10.48 8.57 -3.16
N GLU A 22 -11.39 8.83 -2.22
CA GLU A 22 -11.64 10.18 -1.70
C GLU A 22 -10.43 10.68 -0.90
N GLN A 23 -9.80 9.80 -0.12
CA GLN A 23 -8.57 10.13 0.60
C GLN A 23 -7.40 10.40 -0.36
N ILE A 24 -7.31 9.67 -1.47
CA ILE A 24 -6.29 9.90 -2.50
C ILE A 24 -6.48 11.25 -3.17
N LYS A 25 -7.71 11.62 -3.57
CA LYS A 25 -8.01 12.94 -4.15
C LYS A 25 -7.70 14.08 -3.18
N LEU A 26 -8.06 13.92 -1.90
CA LEU A 26 -7.70 14.88 -0.86
C LEU A 26 -6.18 15.04 -0.75
N SER A 27 -5.44 13.94 -0.81
CA SER A 27 -3.98 13.95 -0.77
C SER A 27 -3.37 14.66 -1.99
N GLU A 28 -3.88 14.39 -3.20
CA GLU A 28 -3.46 15.10 -4.42
C GLU A 28 -3.67 16.62 -4.28
N SER A 29 -4.84 17.03 -3.77
CA SER A 29 -5.16 18.44 -3.53
C SER A 29 -4.25 19.09 -2.49
N GLN A 30 -3.99 18.42 -1.37
CA GLN A 30 -3.12 18.94 -0.30
C GLN A 30 -1.67 19.08 -0.76
N LEU A 31 -1.18 18.11 -1.54
CA LEU A 31 0.19 18.10 -2.04
C LEU A 31 0.39 18.98 -3.28
N SER A 32 -0.70 19.44 -3.91
CA SER A 32 -0.66 20.03 -5.26
C SER A 32 0.15 19.13 -6.22
N GLY A 33 -0.10 17.83 -6.16
CA GLY A 33 0.71 16.79 -6.80
C GLY A 33 -0.11 15.58 -7.23
N ARG A 34 0.59 14.57 -7.77
CA ARG A 34 -0.03 13.31 -8.20
C ARG A 34 0.25 12.19 -7.20
N VAL A 35 -0.73 11.32 -7.00
CA VAL A 35 -0.60 10.09 -6.22
C VAL A 35 -0.87 8.91 -7.15
N GLY A 36 -0.05 7.86 -7.09
CA GLY A 36 -0.31 6.58 -7.75
C GLY A 36 -0.48 5.50 -6.69
N MET A 37 -1.50 4.65 -6.82
CA MET A 37 -1.80 3.59 -5.86
C MET A 37 -2.33 2.34 -6.58
N ILE A 38 -1.86 1.18 -6.15
CA ILE A 38 -2.44 -0.11 -6.51
C ILE A 38 -2.50 -1.00 -5.26
N GLU A 39 -3.64 -1.62 -5.03
CA GLU A 39 -3.85 -2.64 -4.00
C GLU A 39 -4.14 -3.96 -4.70
N MET A 40 -3.41 -5.01 -4.35
CA MET A 40 -3.47 -6.30 -5.02
C MET A 40 -3.55 -7.43 -4.00
N ASP A 41 -4.41 -8.40 -4.26
CA ASP A 41 -4.39 -9.68 -3.57
C ASP A 41 -3.15 -10.47 -3.99
N LEU A 42 -2.25 -10.70 -3.04
CA LEU A 42 -0.94 -11.30 -3.34
C LEU A 42 -1.04 -12.73 -3.85
N ALA A 43 -2.03 -13.51 -3.39
CA ALA A 43 -2.17 -14.91 -3.75
C ALA A 43 -2.68 -15.11 -5.18
N SER A 44 -3.65 -14.31 -5.60
CA SER A 44 -4.29 -14.41 -6.92
C SER A 44 -3.74 -13.43 -7.96
N GLY A 45 -3.01 -12.40 -7.53
CA GLY A 45 -2.60 -11.28 -8.39
C GLY A 45 -3.75 -10.35 -8.78
N ARG A 46 -4.95 -10.54 -8.21
CA ARG A 46 -6.12 -9.72 -8.54
C ARG A 46 -5.95 -8.31 -7.98
N THR A 47 -6.07 -7.30 -8.83
CA THR A 47 -6.15 -5.90 -8.40
C THR A 47 -7.48 -5.66 -7.67
N LEU A 48 -7.41 -5.17 -6.43
CA LEU A 48 -8.57 -4.84 -5.60
C LEU A 48 -8.99 -3.38 -5.83
N THR A 49 -8.02 -2.46 -5.88
CA THR A 49 -8.22 -1.04 -6.14
C THR A 49 -7.00 -0.47 -6.87
N ALA A 50 -7.21 0.50 -7.77
CA ALA A 50 -6.14 1.19 -8.47
C ALA A 50 -6.49 2.67 -8.73
N TRP A 51 -5.47 3.53 -8.70
CA TRP A 51 -5.54 4.94 -9.07
C TRP A 51 -4.25 5.37 -9.76
N ARG A 52 -4.36 5.89 -11.00
CA ARG A 52 -3.21 6.26 -11.85
C ARG A 52 -2.13 5.17 -11.95
N ALA A 53 -2.53 3.89 -11.91
CA ALA A 53 -1.60 2.76 -11.79
C ALA A 53 -0.64 2.62 -12.99
N ASP A 54 -1.05 3.10 -14.17
CA ASP A 54 -0.24 3.07 -15.39
C ASP A 54 0.58 4.35 -15.63
N GLU A 55 0.42 5.36 -14.78
CA GLU A 55 1.25 6.57 -14.84
C GLU A 55 2.64 6.31 -14.24
N ARG A 56 3.67 6.93 -14.83
CA ARG A 56 5.05 6.76 -14.34
C ARG A 56 5.32 7.64 -13.13
N PHE A 57 5.96 7.05 -12.12
CA PHE A 57 6.50 7.70 -10.94
C PHE A 57 7.98 7.32 -10.76
N PRO A 58 8.84 8.21 -10.21
CA PRO A 58 10.21 7.85 -9.88
C PRO A 58 10.22 6.79 -8.77
N MET A 59 10.95 5.68 -8.94
CA MET A 59 11.03 4.64 -7.91
C MET A 59 11.74 5.11 -6.64
N MET A 60 12.61 6.13 -6.73
CA MET A 60 13.45 6.58 -5.61
C MET A 60 14.19 5.37 -5.01
N SER A 61 14.15 5.15 -3.70
CA SER A 61 14.79 4.00 -3.06
C SER A 61 13.99 2.69 -3.13
N THR A 62 12.76 2.66 -3.66
CA THR A 62 11.99 1.40 -3.76
C THR A 62 12.59 0.41 -4.74
N PHE A 63 13.38 0.90 -5.72
CA PHE A 63 14.13 0.05 -6.65
C PHE A 63 15.07 -0.94 -5.94
N LYS A 64 15.51 -0.64 -4.71
CA LYS A 64 16.41 -1.51 -3.95
C LYS A 64 15.81 -2.90 -3.70
N VAL A 65 14.48 -3.01 -3.62
CA VAL A 65 13.80 -4.31 -3.50
C VAL A 65 14.07 -5.18 -4.74
N VAL A 66 13.87 -4.63 -5.93
CA VAL A 66 14.12 -5.34 -7.20
C VAL A 66 15.61 -5.59 -7.40
N LEU A 67 16.47 -4.64 -7.02
CA LEU A 67 17.93 -4.82 -7.03
C LEU A 67 18.36 -6.00 -6.15
N CYS A 68 17.91 -6.05 -4.89
CA CYS A 68 18.21 -7.17 -4.01
C CYS A 68 17.60 -8.47 -4.51
N GLY A 69 16.41 -8.43 -5.13
CA GLY A 69 15.84 -9.58 -5.83
C GLY A 69 16.77 -10.11 -6.94
N ALA A 70 17.41 -9.22 -7.70
CA ALA A 70 18.40 -9.61 -8.70
C ALA A 70 19.69 -10.16 -8.07
N VAL A 71 20.13 -9.63 -6.91
CA VAL A 71 21.26 -10.20 -6.16
C VAL A 71 20.92 -11.60 -5.65
N LEU A 72 19.73 -11.80 -5.08
CA LEU A 72 19.27 -13.11 -4.63
C LEU A 72 19.17 -14.11 -5.78
N ALA A 73 18.67 -13.70 -6.96
CA ALA A 73 18.65 -14.55 -8.14
C ALA A 73 20.05 -15.01 -8.57
N ARG A 74 21.09 -14.20 -8.36
CA ARG A 74 22.50 -14.60 -8.59
C ARG A 74 22.99 -15.59 -7.53
N VAL A 75 22.58 -15.42 -6.27
CA VAL A 75 22.89 -16.40 -5.21
C VAL A 75 22.26 -17.75 -5.54
N ASP A 76 21.00 -17.77 -5.96
CA ASP A 76 20.30 -18.99 -6.37
C ASP A 76 20.97 -19.66 -7.57
N ALA A 77 21.53 -18.88 -8.51
CA ALA A 77 22.28 -19.37 -9.66
C ALA A 77 23.72 -19.84 -9.32
N GLY A 78 24.22 -19.59 -8.11
CA GLY A 78 25.59 -19.88 -7.70
C GLY A 78 26.63 -18.84 -8.16
N ASP A 79 26.20 -17.68 -8.66
CA ASP A 79 27.04 -16.59 -9.17
C ASP A 79 27.38 -15.52 -8.12
N GLU A 80 26.86 -15.67 -6.90
CA GLU A 80 27.10 -14.79 -5.75
C GLU A 80 26.92 -15.57 -4.43
N GLN A 81 27.49 -15.05 -3.34
CA GLN A 81 27.31 -15.58 -1.98
C GLN A 81 26.83 -14.46 -1.05
N LEU A 82 25.83 -14.73 -0.22
CA LEU A 82 25.38 -13.76 0.80
C LEU A 82 26.46 -13.47 1.83
N GLU A 83 27.35 -14.44 2.06
CA GLU A 83 28.48 -14.36 2.98
C GLU A 83 29.69 -13.66 2.37
N ARG A 84 29.66 -13.31 1.07
CA ARG A 84 30.78 -12.61 0.43
C ARG A 84 30.96 -11.23 1.05
N LYS A 85 32.03 -11.08 1.81
CA LYS A 85 32.42 -9.79 2.36
C LYS A 85 32.96 -8.87 1.27
N ILE A 86 32.38 -7.68 1.18
CA ILE A 86 32.86 -6.59 0.31
C ILE A 86 33.70 -5.65 1.17
N HIS A 87 34.89 -5.26 0.69
CA HIS A 87 35.84 -4.37 1.36
C HIS A 87 35.90 -3.01 0.66
#